data_AF-A0A6P6DI07-F1
#
_entry.id   AF-A0A6P6DI07-F1
#
_cell.length_a   1.000
_cell.length_b   1.000
_cell.length_c   1.000
_cell.angle_alpha   90.00
_cell.angle_beta   90.00
_cell.angle_gamma   90.00
#
_symmetry.space_group_name_H-M   'P 1'
#
loop_
_entity.id
_entity.type
_entity.pdbx_description
1 polymer ?
#
loop_
_entity_poly.entity_id
_entity_poly.type
_entity_poly.pdbx_seq_one_letter_code
_entity_poly.pdbx_strand_id
1 'polypeptide(L)'
;MTEDDSYLGGHEQMFHLNPLIFNPELFSPEMPLQTADGPYLQILEQPKQRGFRFRYVCEGPSHGGLPGASSEKNKKSYPQVKAPEDYPA
;
A
#
# COMPACT_ATOMS: atom_id res chain seq x y z
N MET A 1 -5.90 3.26 -45.41
CA MET A 1 -6.75 3.26 -44.20
C MET A 1 -5.82 3.65 -43.07
N THR A 2 -5.81 4.93 -42.77
CA THR A 2 -4.72 5.60 -42.04
C THR A 2 -5.34 6.55 -41.03
N GLU A 3 -5.94 5.99 -39.98
CA GLU A 3 -6.56 6.67 -38.83
C GLU A 3 -6.53 5.57 -37.76
N ASP A 4 -5.98 5.66 -36.55
CA ASP A 4 -5.81 6.74 -35.59
C ASP A 4 -4.89 6.13 -34.50
N ASP A 5 -3.67 6.65 -34.28
CA ASP A 5 -2.77 6.20 -33.20
C ASP A 5 -2.46 7.38 -32.27
N SER A 6 -3.54 8.01 -31.78
CA SER A 6 -3.52 9.13 -30.83
C SER A 6 -3.10 8.74 -29.40
N TYR A 7 -2.65 7.50 -29.16
CA TYR A 7 -2.37 6.97 -27.82
C TYR A 7 -0.94 7.20 -27.30
N LEU A 8 -0.15 8.06 -27.96
CA LEU A 8 1.16 8.50 -27.45
C LEU A 8 1.14 9.92 -26.86
N GLY A 9 -0.05 10.42 -26.50
CA GLY A 9 -0.24 11.73 -25.87
C GLY A 9 -0.47 11.66 -24.37
N GLY A 10 0.60 11.61 -23.58
CA GLY A 10 0.56 12.08 -22.18
C GLY A 10 0.54 11.01 -21.10
N HIS A 11 1.71 10.45 -20.76
CA HIS A 11 1.90 9.79 -19.46
C HIS A 11 3.38 9.73 -19.03
N GLU A 12 4.13 10.82 -19.22
CA GLU A 12 5.48 10.98 -18.60
C GLU A 12 5.44 11.87 -17.36
N GLN A 13 4.37 11.79 -16.57
CA GLN A 13 4.30 12.42 -15.24
C GLN A 13 3.80 11.45 -14.17
N MET A 14 3.99 10.16 -14.39
CA MET A 14 3.62 9.18 -13.38
C MET A 14 4.87 8.81 -12.62
N PHE A 15 5.01 9.57 -11.52
CA PHE A 15 5.93 9.36 -10.43
C PHE A 15 7.40 9.58 -10.83
N HIS A 16 7.80 10.87 -10.93
CA HIS A 16 9.17 11.23 -10.55
C HIS A 16 9.31 10.95 -9.05
N LEU A 17 9.48 9.66 -8.71
CA LEU A 17 9.82 9.21 -7.38
C LEU A 17 11.18 9.82 -7.08
N ASN A 18 11.22 10.79 -6.17
CA ASN A 18 12.48 11.28 -5.65
C ASN A 18 13.33 10.06 -5.24
N PRO A 19 14.55 9.88 -5.78
CA PRO A 19 15.39 8.72 -5.47
C PRO A 19 15.74 8.60 -3.97
N LEU A 20 15.48 9.66 -3.20
CA LEU A 20 15.56 9.68 -1.73
C LEU A 20 14.48 8.83 -1.05
N ILE A 21 13.35 8.53 -1.69
CA ILE A 21 12.29 7.68 -1.12
C ILE A 21 12.79 6.26 -0.83
N PHE A 22 13.76 5.77 -1.61
CA PHE A 22 14.34 4.45 -1.43
C PHE A 22 15.63 4.46 -0.59
N ASN A 23 15.99 5.58 0.03
CA ASN A 23 17.19 5.64 0.86
C ASN A 23 16.90 5.06 2.26
N PRO A 24 17.42 3.86 2.61
CA PRO A 24 17.16 3.25 3.91
C PRO A 24 17.80 4.04 5.07
N GLU A 25 18.84 4.84 4.79
CA GLU A 25 19.53 5.69 5.78
C GLU A 25 18.68 6.88 6.25
N LEU A 26 17.63 7.26 5.51
CA LEU A 26 16.66 8.29 5.90
C LEU A 26 15.46 7.73 6.67
N PHE A 27 15.19 6.43 6.52
CA PHE A 27 14.17 5.71 7.30
C PHE A 27 14.83 5.08 8.53
N SER A 28 15.23 5.93 9.48
CA SER A 28 15.52 5.44 10.82
C SER A 28 14.24 4.79 11.38
N PRO A 29 14.25 3.52 11.81
CA PRO A 29 13.06 2.83 12.32
C PRO A 29 12.53 3.41 13.63
N GLU A 30 13.18 4.45 14.15
CA GLU A 30 12.88 5.12 15.40
C GLU A 30 12.67 6.63 15.18
N MET A 31 12.01 7.03 14.09
CA MET A 31 11.28 8.30 14.11
C MET A 31 10.06 8.06 15.02
N PRO A 32 10.01 8.59 16.26
CA PRO A 32 8.76 8.62 16.99
C PRO A 32 7.77 9.33 16.07
N LEU A 33 6.70 8.62 15.72
CA LEU A 33 5.57 9.21 15.01
C LEU A 33 5.25 10.46 15.84
N GLN A 34 5.55 11.65 15.30
CA GLN A 34 5.09 12.87 15.94
C GLN A 34 3.59 12.71 15.92
N THR A 35 3.01 12.37 17.07
CA THR A 35 1.56 12.38 17.26
C THR A 35 1.21 13.84 17.10
N ALA A 36 0.97 14.25 15.85
CA ALA A 36 0.20 15.45 15.58
C ALA A 36 -1.02 15.33 16.48
N ASP A 37 -1.25 16.33 17.31
CA ASP A 37 -2.10 16.33 18.51
C ASP A 37 -3.61 16.18 18.17
N GLY A 38 -3.94 15.19 17.35
CA GLY A 38 -5.19 15.04 16.63
C GLY A 38 -5.38 13.59 16.14
N PRO A 39 -6.53 13.31 15.51
CA PRO A 39 -6.93 11.96 15.16
C PRO A 39 -5.92 11.31 14.21
N TYR A 40 -5.33 10.18 14.62
CA TYR A 40 -4.43 9.38 13.79
C TYR A 40 -5.01 7.99 13.52
N LEU A 41 -4.74 7.49 12.31
CA LEU A 41 -5.06 6.11 11.95
C LEU A 41 -3.94 5.19 12.44
N GLN A 42 -4.32 4.06 13.02
CA GLN A 42 -3.36 3.03 13.45
C GLN A 42 -3.44 1.82 12.53
N ILE A 43 -2.30 1.35 12.03
CA ILE A 43 -2.23 0.04 11.35
C ILE A 43 -2.13 -1.03 12.43
N LEU A 44 -3.14 -1.90 12.53
CA LEU A 44 -3.18 -3.00 13.49
C LEU A 44 -2.49 -4.25 12.96
N GLU A 45 -2.66 -4.52 11.66
CA GLU A 45 -1.99 -5.63 10.99
C GLU A 45 -1.42 -5.17 9.65
N GLN A 46 -0.10 -5.27 9.52
CA GLN A 46 0.59 -4.97 8.27
C GLN A 46 0.27 -6.02 7.20
N PRO A 47 0.31 -5.68 5.90
CA PRO A 47 0.28 -6.67 4.85
C PRO A 47 1.52 -7.55 4.87
N LYS A 48 1.39 -8.79 4.42
CA LYS A 48 2.55 -9.68 4.28
C LYS A 48 3.51 -9.12 3.24
N GLN A 49 4.77 -8.95 3.62
CA GLN A 49 5.79 -8.30 2.79
C GLN A 49 6.09 -9.06 1.47
N ARG A 50 5.93 -10.38 1.46
CA ARG A 50 6.28 -11.23 0.31
C ARG A 50 5.28 -12.37 0.13
N GLY A 51 5.30 -12.97 -1.06
CA GLY A 51 4.52 -14.16 -1.38
C GLY A 51 3.11 -13.87 -1.90
N PHE A 52 2.69 -12.61 -1.99
CA PHE A 52 1.54 -12.24 -2.80
C PHE A 52 1.93 -12.08 -4.27
N ARG A 53 1.04 -12.47 -5.17
CA ARG A 53 1.26 -12.41 -6.62
C ARG A 53 0.33 -11.36 -7.22
N PHE A 54 0.92 -10.33 -7.81
CA PHE A 54 0.19 -9.42 -8.70
C PHE A 54 -0.25 -10.16 -9.97
N ARG A 55 -1.42 -9.77 -10.47
CA ARG A 55 -2.16 -10.48 -11.51
C ARG A 55 -2.48 -9.55 -12.66
N TYR A 56 -2.50 -10.08 -13.88
CA TYR A 56 -2.99 -9.35 -15.05
C TYR A 56 -4.52 -9.28 -15.03
N VAL A 57 -5.08 -8.26 -15.68
CA VAL A 57 -6.55 -8.08 -15.80
C VAL A 57 -7.21 -9.30 -16.45
N CYS A 58 -6.56 -9.93 -17.42
CA CYS A 58 -7.08 -11.11 -18.10
C CYS A 58 -7.19 -12.38 -17.23
N GLU A 59 -6.60 -12.40 -16.03
CA GLU A 59 -6.74 -13.51 -15.07
C GLU A 59 -8.07 -13.46 -14.28
N GLY A 60 -8.81 -12.34 -14.34
CA GLY A 60 -10.08 -12.17 -13.64
C GLY A 60 -9.94 -11.84 -12.14
N PRO A 61 -11.06 -11.53 -11.45
CA PRO A 61 -11.03 -10.79 -10.18
C PRO A 61 -10.76 -11.62 -8.91
N SER A 62 -10.93 -12.94 -8.91
CA SER A 62 -11.08 -13.72 -7.66
C SER A 62 -9.80 -14.40 -7.15
N HIS A 63 -8.61 -13.88 -7.46
CA HIS A 63 -7.33 -14.53 -7.14
C HIS A 63 -6.90 -14.50 -5.66
N GLY A 64 -7.81 -14.13 -4.76
CA GLY A 64 -7.59 -14.02 -3.32
C GLY A 64 -7.05 -12.65 -2.90
N GLY A 65 -7.37 -12.26 -1.66
CA GLY A 65 -6.92 -11.00 -1.08
C GLY A 65 -5.48 -11.04 -0.57
N LEU A 66 -4.89 -9.86 -0.39
CA LEU A 66 -3.58 -9.68 0.23
C LEU A 66 -3.61 -10.22 1.67
N PRO A 67 -2.73 -11.16 2.06
CA PRO A 67 -2.72 -11.67 3.43
C PRO A 67 -2.05 -10.70 4.40
N GLY A 68 -2.43 -10.78 5.68
CA GLY A 68 -1.75 -10.09 6.77
C GLY A 68 -0.37 -10.67 7.06
N ALA A 69 0.50 -9.87 7.68
CA ALA A 69 1.87 -10.26 8.02
C ALA A 69 1.91 -11.45 8.98
N SER A 70 0.93 -11.56 9.88
CA SER A 70 0.81 -12.67 10.83
C SER A 70 0.04 -13.88 10.28
N SER A 71 -0.41 -13.83 9.01
CA SER A 71 -1.21 -14.90 8.43
C SER A 71 -0.41 -16.18 8.29
N GLU A 72 -0.96 -17.29 8.76
CA GLU A 72 -0.39 -18.63 8.65
C GLU A 72 -1.32 -19.57 7.88
N LYS A 73 -0.83 -20.78 7.53
CA LYS A 73 -1.58 -21.77 6.73
C LYS A 73 -2.97 -22.08 7.31
N ASN A 74 -3.05 -22.21 8.64
CA ASN A 74 -4.28 -22.59 9.35
C ASN A 74 -4.96 -21.41 10.06
N LYS A 75 -4.36 -20.21 10.00
CA LYS A 75 -4.86 -19.00 10.67
C LYS A 75 -4.67 -17.82 9.73
N LYS A 76 -5.64 -17.63 8.84
CA LYS A 76 -5.62 -16.52 7.89
C LYS A 76 -5.93 -15.21 8.61
N SER A 77 -5.13 -14.19 8.32
CA SER A 77 -5.35 -12.82 8.74
C SER A 77 -5.19 -11.89 7.54
N TYR A 78 -5.62 -10.64 7.70
CA TYR A 78 -5.67 -9.67 6.61
C TYR A 78 -5.14 -8.32 7.11
N PRO A 79 -4.68 -7.45 6.20
CA PRO A 79 -4.30 -6.09 6.55
C PRO A 79 -5.46 -5.39 7.28
N GLN A 80 -5.17 -4.79 8.42
CA GLN A 80 -6.18 -4.14 9.26
C GLN A 80 -5.70 -2.79 9.75
N VAL A 81 -6.63 -1.84 9.77
CA VAL A 81 -6.44 -0.51 10.34
C VAL A 81 -7.51 -0.24 11.40
N LYS A 82 -7.21 0.67 12.31
CA LYS A 82 -8.15 1.22 13.29
C LYS A 82 -8.28 2.72 13.02
N ALA A 83 -9.53 3.16 12.85
CA ALA A 83 -9.84 4.57 12.82
C ALA A 83 -9.50 5.21 14.18
N PRO A 84 -9.14 6.50 14.23
CA PRO A 84 -8.97 7.21 15.48
C PRO A 84 -10.23 7.05 16.33
N GLU A 85 -10.06 6.79 17.63
CA GLU A 85 -11.18 6.92 18.56
C GLU A 85 -11.46 8.42 18.70
N ASP A 86 -12.68 8.84 18.35
CA ASP A 86 -13.16 10.18 18.69
C ASP A 86 -13.00 10.37 20.20
N TYR A 87 -12.47 11.53 20.63
CA TYR A 87 -12.31 11.86 22.05
C TYR A 87 -13.60 11.51 22.81
N PRO A 88 -13.54 10.81 23.95
CA PRO A 88 -14.73 10.60 24.75
C PRO A 88 -15.27 11.98 25.16
N ALA A 89 -16.56 12.19 24.89
CA ALA A 89 -17.30 13.36 25.33
C ALA A 89 -17.21 13.55 26.85
#